data_AF-A0A024FJT5-F1
#
_entry.id   AF-A0A024FJT5-F1
#
_cell.length_a   1.000
_cell.length_b   1.000
_cell.length_c   1.000
_cell.angle_alpha   90.00
_cell.angle_beta   90.00
_cell.angle_gamma   90.00
#
_symmetry.space_group_name_H-M   'P 1'
#
loop_
_entity.id
_entity.type
_entity.pdbx_description
1 polymer ?
#
loop_
_entity_poly.entity_id
_entity_poly.type
_entity_poly.pdbx_seq_one_letter_code
_entity_poly.pdbx_strand_id
1 'polypeptide(L)'
;MIKYSELNPPIANKIPHQLEKHGDRRVDNYFWMKDREHPEVIDYLNSENKYCDFRMAHTKNFQKDLFEEMKARIKEDDSSVPYKYNGYWYMTKFEKGKDYPIYTRKKTH
;
A
#
# COMPACT_ATOMS: atom_id res chain seq x y z
N MET A 1 17.64 -23.52 24.72
CA MET A 1 17.42 -23.13 23.32
C MET A 1 15.94 -22.90 23.13
N ILE A 2 15.52 -21.65 22.88
CA ILE A 2 14.10 -21.30 22.74
C ILE A 2 13.68 -21.66 21.31
N LYS A 3 12.80 -22.65 21.17
CA LYS A 3 12.11 -22.96 19.92
C LYS A 3 11.21 -21.77 19.59
N TYR A 4 11.62 -20.90 18.68
CA TYR A 4 10.73 -19.90 18.11
C TYR A 4 9.59 -20.66 17.44
N SER A 5 8.38 -20.46 17.94
CA SER A 5 7.13 -21.06 17.46
C SER A 5 7.04 -20.95 15.94
N GLU A 6 7.17 -22.09 15.24
CA GLU A 6 7.32 -22.16 13.79
C GLU A 6 5.98 -21.96 13.08
N LEU A 7 5.52 -20.71 12.98
CA LEU A 7 4.55 -20.38 11.95
C LEU A 7 5.29 -20.45 10.60
N ASN A 8 5.06 -21.53 9.86
CA ASN A 8 5.65 -21.76 8.55
C ASN A 8 4.98 -20.87 7.48
N PRO A 9 5.70 -20.49 6.41
CA PRO A 9 5.09 -19.76 5.31
C PRO A 9 3.97 -20.60 4.68
N PRO A 10 2.84 -19.99 4.31
CA PRO A 10 1.78 -20.71 3.62
C PRO A 10 2.28 -21.21 2.27
N ILE A 11 1.85 -22.40 1.88
CA ILE A 11 2.24 -23.00 0.60
C ILE A 11 1.07 -22.87 -0.36
N ALA A 12 1.28 -22.15 -1.45
CA ALA A 12 0.29 -21.99 -2.51
C ALA A 12 -0.02 -23.32 -3.21
N ASN A 13 -1.32 -23.61 -3.38
CA ASN A 13 -1.77 -24.72 -4.21
C ASN A 13 -1.32 -24.52 -5.66
N LYS A 14 -0.84 -25.60 -6.28
CA LYS A 14 -0.48 -25.64 -7.70
C LYS A 14 -1.65 -26.22 -8.47
N ILE A 15 -2.35 -25.39 -9.23
CA ILE A 15 -3.46 -25.77 -10.10
C ILE A 15 -3.02 -25.44 -11.53
N PRO A 16 -2.60 -26.44 -12.33
CA PRO A 16 -2.12 -26.21 -13.69
C PRO A 16 -3.18 -25.53 -14.55
N HIS A 17 -2.87 -24.34 -15.07
CA HIS A 17 -3.69 -23.63 -16.04
C HIS A 17 -2.88 -23.34 -17.30
N GLN A 18 -3.35 -23.82 -18.45
CA GLN A 18 -2.66 -23.60 -19.72
C GLN A 18 -3.02 -22.24 -20.30
N LEU A 19 -2.01 -21.43 -20.58
CA LEU A 19 -2.11 -20.16 -21.28
C LEU A 19 -1.55 -20.33 -22.69
N GLU A 20 -2.36 -19.99 -23.68
CA GLU A 20 -1.96 -19.99 -25.09
C GLU A 20 -2.03 -18.57 -25.65
N LYS A 21 -0.93 -18.07 -26.20
CA LYS A 21 -0.88 -16.75 -26.85
C LYS A 21 0.17 -16.74 -27.95
N HIS A 22 -0.19 -16.23 -29.12
CA HIS A 22 0.69 -16.15 -30.31
C HIS A 22 1.34 -17.49 -30.72
N GLY A 23 0.63 -18.61 -30.50
CA GLY A 23 1.15 -19.95 -30.81
C GLY A 23 2.03 -20.56 -29.72
N ASP A 24 2.37 -19.80 -28.67
CA ASP A 24 3.13 -20.29 -27.52
C ASP A 24 2.20 -20.80 -26.43
N ARG A 25 2.53 -21.96 -25.87
CA ARG A 25 1.82 -22.59 -24.75
C ARG A 25 2.70 -22.58 -23.50
N ARG A 26 2.16 -22.07 -22.39
CA ARG A 26 2.80 -22.10 -21.08
C ARG A 26 1.80 -22.57 -20.02
N VAL A 27 2.29 -23.25 -18.99
CA VAL A 27 1.49 -23.65 -17.83
C VAL A 27 1.76 -22.70 -16.69
N ASP A 28 0.71 -22.07 -16.19
CA ASP A 28 0.73 -21.25 -14.98
C ASP A 28 0.01 -22.01 -13.86
N ASN A 29 0.77 -22.49 -12.88
CA ASN A 29 0.23 -23.25 -11.74
C ASN A 29 -0.50 -22.38 -10.72
N TYR A 30 -0.43 -21.05 -10.84
CA TYR A 30 -0.95 -20.10 -9.87
C TYR A 30 -1.97 -19.14 -10.48
N PHE A 31 -2.44 -19.44 -11.69
CA PHE A 31 -3.40 -18.60 -12.40
C PHE A 31 -4.70 -18.35 -11.61
N TRP A 32 -5.09 -19.31 -10.75
CA TRP A 32 -6.25 -19.22 -9.87
C TRP A 32 -6.19 -18.00 -8.91
N MET A 33 -4.99 -17.52 -8.55
CA MET A 33 -4.80 -16.33 -7.71
C MET A 33 -5.22 -15.01 -8.36
N LYS A 34 -5.50 -15.03 -9.67
CA LYS A 34 -5.96 -13.86 -10.41
C LYS A 34 -7.35 -13.40 -9.96
N ASP A 35 -8.19 -14.33 -9.51
CA ASP A 35 -9.56 -14.03 -9.08
C ASP A 35 -9.57 -13.51 -7.64
N ARG A 36 -9.59 -12.18 -7.49
CA ARG A 36 -9.42 -11.49 -6.21
C ARG A 36 -10.57 -11.70 -5.23
N GLU A 37 -11.76 -12.07 -5.72
CA GLU A 37 -12.95 -12.27 -4.90
C GLU A 37 -13.16 -13.74 -4.54
N HIS A 38 -12.37 -14.64 -5.12
CA HIS A 38 -12.47 -16.06 -4.85
C HIS A 38 -12.08 -16.39 -3.39
N PRO A 39 -12.90 -17.17 -2.65
CA PRO A 39 -12.64 -17.48 -1.24
C PRO A 39 -11.24 -18.07 -0.99
N GLU A 40 -10.79 -19.00 -1.84
CA GLU A 40 -9.46 -19.60 -1.70
C GLU A 40 -8.31 -18.58 -1.82
N VAL A 41 -8.49 -17.54 -2.65
CA VAL A 41 -7.49 -16.48 -2.81
C VAL A 41 -7.46 -15.60 -1.58
N ILE A 42 -8.63 -15.24 -1.06
CA ILE A 42 -8.78 -14.48 0.19
C ILE A 42 -8.16 -15.25 1.37
N ASP A 43 -8.42 -16.55 1.49
CA ASP A 43 -7.88 -17.40 2.54
C ASP A 43 -6.35 -17.51 2.47
N TYR A 44 -5.80 -17.64 1.25
CA TYR A 44 -4.37 -17.64 1.04
C TYR A 44 -3.73 -16.30 1.42
N LEU A 45 -4.31 -15.18 0.99
CA LEU A 45 -3.85 -13.83 1.35
C LEU A 45 -3.90 -13.58 2.86
N ASN A 46 -4.96 -14.04 3.53
CA ASN A 46 -5.05 -13.94 4.98
C ASN A 46 -3.97 -14.77 5.69
N SER A 47 -3.61 -15.93 5.13
CA SER A 47 -2.53 -16.78 5.67
C SER A 47 -1.16 -16.12 5.49
N GLU A 48 -0.92 -15.50 4.32
CA GLU A 48 0.29 -14.70 4.05
C GLU A 48 0.40 -13.50 5.00
N ASN A 49 -0.70 -12.76 5.20
CA ASN A 49 -0.74 -11.63 6.13
C ASN A 49 -0.42 -12.06 7.57
N LYS A 50 -0.98 -13.17 8.04
CA LYS A 50 -0.68 -13.72 9.37
C LYS A 50 0.79 -14.11 9.52
N TYR A 51 1.35 -14.76 8.50
CA TYR A 51 2.77 -15.09 8.48
C TYR A 51 3.66 -13.84 8.52
N CYS A 52 3.33 -12.86 7.68
CA CYS A 52 4.01 -11.57 7.63
C CYS A 52 3.98 -10.87 9.00
N ASP A 53 2.81 -10.73 9.62
CA ASP A 53 2.66 -10.12 10.93
C ASP A 53 3.44 -10.85 12.02
N PHE A 54 3.40 -12.20 12.01
CA PHE A 54 4.17 -13.01 12.94
C PHE A 54 5.69 -12.78 12.78
N ARG A 55 6.19 -12.86 11.55
CA ARG A 55 7.62 -12.66 11.25
C ARG A 55 8.07 -11.23 11.54
N MET A 56 7.23 -10.23 11.26
CA MET A 56 7.55 -8.82 11.47
C MET A 56 7.25 -8.32 12.88
N ALA A 57 6.64 -9.12 13.75
CA ALA A 57 6.24 -8.72 15.11
C ALA A 57 7.37 -8.06 15.90
N HIS A 58 8.59 -8.62 15.83
CA HIS A 58 9.77 -8.11 16.51
C HIS A 58 10.22 -6.72 16.05
N THR A 59 9.78 -6.26 14.88
CA THR A 59 10.15 -4.96 14.30
C THR A 59 9.07 -3.89 14.45
N LYS A 60 7.91 -4.19 15.04
CA LYS A 60 6.76 -3.25 15.11
C LYS A 60 7.12 -1.94 15.81
N ASN A 61 7.96 -1.96 16.85
CA ASN A 61 8.43 -0.74 17.51
C ASN A 61 9.28 0.12 16.56
N PHE A 62 10.23 -0.50 15.87
CA PHE A 62 11.09 0.20 14.91
C PHE A 62 10.30 0.77 13.72
N GLN A 63 9.29 0.05 13.23
CA GLN A 63 8.37 0.55 12.20
C GLN A 63 7.64 1.81 12.68
N LYS A 64 7.21 1.85 13.95
CA LYS A 64 6.54 3.01 14.54
C LYS A 64 7.49 4.21 14.64
N ASP A 65 8.72 3.98 15.09
CA ASP A 65 9.72 5.05 15.20
C ASP A 65 10.03 5.67 13.83
N LEU A 66 10.21 4.83 12.80
CA LEU A 66 10.39 5.28 11.41
C LEU A 66 9.17 6.07 10.90
N PHE A 67 7.96 5.62 11.22
CA PHE A 67 6.73 6.32 10.82
C PHE A 67 6.66 7.73 11.42
N GLU A 68 6.93 7.87 12.73
CA GLU A 68 6.95 9.19 13.38
C GLU A 68 8.07 10.07 12.85
N GLU A 69 9.25 9.51 12.54
CA GLU A 69 10.35 10.25 11.93
C GLU A 69 9.97 10.78 10.52
N MET A 70 9.36 9.94 9.68
CA MET A 70 8.91 10.34 8.35
C MET A 70 7.81 11.40 8.43
N LYS A 71 6.86 11.23 9.35
CA LYS A 71 5.78 12.19 9.59
C LYS A 71 6.32 13.54 10.05
N ALA A 72 7.30 13.56 10.96
CA ALA A 72 7.91 14.79 11.46
C ALA A 72 8.67 15.57 10.37
N ARG A 73 9.14 14.90 9.31
CA ARG A 73 9.81 15.53 8.16
C ARG A 73 8.83 16.15 7.15
N ILE A 74 7.56 15.77 7.20
CA ILE A 74 6.52 16.33 6.33
C ILE A 74 5.99 17.60 7.01
N LYS A 75 6.14 18.76 6.35
CA LYS A 75 5.46 19.99 6.78
C LYS A 75 3.95 19.78 6.61
N GLU A 76 3.24 19.56 7.72
CA GLU A 76 1.77 19.45 7.73
C GLU A 76 1.07 20.75 7.29
N ASP A 77 1.78 21.88 7.33
CA ASP A 77 1.29 23.20 6.95
C ASP A 77 2.12 23.72 5.76
N ASP A 78 2.03 23.01 4.64
CA ASP A 78 2.62 23.46 3.38
C ASP A 78 1.55 24.25 2.62
N SER A 79 1.73 25.56 2.58
CA SER A 79 0.98 26.43 1.69
C SER A 79 1.83 26.65 0.44
N SER A 80 1.29 26.33 -0.73
CA SER A 80 1.97 26.69 -1.97
C SER A 80 2.08 28.21 -2.06
N VAL A 81 3.19 28.70 -2.61
CA VAL A 81 3.29 30.12 -2.94
C VAL A 81 2.13 30.49 -3.88
N PRO A 82 1.36 31.55 -3.57
CA PRO A 82 0.23 31.92 -4.40
C PRO A 82 0.70 32.19 -5.84
N TYR A 83 -0.01 31.65 -6.82
CA TYR A 83 0.25 31.96 -8.23
C TYR A 83 -0.96 32.63 -8.86
N LYS A 84 -0.70 33.59 -9.76
CA LYS A 84 -1.74 34.35 -10.43
C LYS A 84 -2.11 33.69 -11.74
N TYR A 85 -3.40 33.38 -11.91
CA TYR A 85 -3.95 32.82 -13.13
C TYR A 85 -5.34 33.39 -13.37
N ASN A 86 -5.58 33.93 -14.58
CA ASN A 86 -6.88 34.48 -15.02
C ASN A 86 -7.55 35.46 -14.02
N GLY A 87 -6.78 36.34 -13.40
CA GLY A 87 -7.30 37.36 -12.46
C GLY A 87 -7.55 36.86 -11.03
N TYR A 88 -7.27 35.59 -10.75
CA TYR A 88 -7.34 34.99 -9.42
C TYR A 88 -5.96 34.56 -8.93
N TRP A 89 -5.76 34.66 -7.62
CA TRP A 89 -4.66 34.02 -6.91
C TRP A 89 -5.09 32.63 -6.48
N TYR A 90 -4.32 31.62 -6.84
CA TYR A 90 -4.54 30.23 -6.44
C TYR A 90 -3.54 29.86 -5.34
N MET A 91 -4.02 29.12 -4.34
CA MET A 91 -3.20 28.63 -3.24
C MET A 91 -3.69 27.26 -2.81
N THR A 92 -2.76 26.33 -2.64
CA THR A 92 -3.00 25.00 -2.11
C THR A 92 -2.53 24.97 -0.67
N LYS A 93 -3.37 24.51 0.25
CA LYS A 93 -3.00 24.29 1.65
C LYS A 93 -3.23 22.84 2.04
N PHE A 94 -2.32 22.29 2.83
CA PHE A 94 -2.54 21.04 3.54
C PHE A 94 -2.97 21.40 4.97
N GLU A 95 -4.03 20.76 5.45
CA GLU A 95 -4.47 20.92 6.84
C GLU A 95 -3.96 19.72 7.65
N LYS A 96 -3.50 19.99 8.87
CA LYS A 96 -3.05 18.96 9.79
C LYS A 96 -4.13 17.89 10.00
N GLY A 97 -3.77 16.64 9.73
CA GLY A 97 -4.67 15.49 9.84
C GLY A 97 -5.63 15.29 8.65
N LYS A 98 -5.42 15.99 7.52
CA LYS A 98 -6.10 15.73 6.26
C LYS A 98 -5.12 15.10 5.27
N ASP A 99 -5.52 13.98 4.67
CA ASP A 99 -4.72 13.29 3.65
C ASP A 99 -4.77 13.98 2.28
N TYR A 100 -5.66 14.97 2.11
CA TYR A 100 -5.91 15.64 0.84
C TYR A 100 -5.71 17.17 0.92
N PRO A 101 -5.15 17.80 -0.13
CA PRO A 101 -4.99 19.24 -0.19
C PRO A 101 -6.31 19.99 -0.38
N ILE A 102 -6.37 21.21 0.15
CA ILE A 102 -7.46 22.15 -0.08
C ILE A 102 -6.99 23.21 -1.08
N TYR A 103 -7.73 23.32 -2.18
CA TYR A 103 -7.50 24.34 -3.21
C TYR A 103 -8.34 25.58 -2.93
N THR A 104 -7.69 26.72 -2.79
CA THR A 104 -8.35 28.02 -2.55
C THR A 104 -8.02 29.00 -3.66
N ARG A 105 -8.96 29.92 -3.96
CA ARG A 105 -8.73 31.03 -4.89
C ARG A 105 -9.22 32.36 -4.33
N LYS A 106 -8.50 33.46 -4.58
CA LYS A 106 -8.87 34.83 -4.19
C LYS A 106 -8.89 35.73 -5.42
N LYS A 107 -9.96 36.52 -5.60
CA LYS A 107 -10.04 37.50 -6.67
C LYS A 107 -9.07 38.65 -6.39
N THR A 108 -8.31 39.06 -7.40
CA THR A 108 -7.48 40.27 -7.30
C THR A 108 -8.42 41.47 -7.19
N HIS A 109 -8.24 42.32 -6.17
CA HIS A 109 -8.98 43.58 -6.06
C HIS A 109 -8.57 44.52 -7.20
#